data_AF-A0A8H6DT18-F1
#
_entry.id   AF-A0A8H6DT18-F1
#
_cell.length_a   1.000
_cell.length_b   1.000
_cell.length_c   1.000
_cell.angle_alpha   90.00
_cell.angle_beta   90.00
_cell.angle_gamma   90.00
#
_symmetry.space_group_name_H-M   'P 1'
#
loop_
_entity.id
_entity.type
_entity.pdbx_description
1 polymer ?
#
loop_
_entity_poly.entity_id
_entity_poly.type
_entity_poly.pdbx_seq_one_letter_code
_entity_poly.pdbx_strand_id
1 'polypeptide(L)'
;MHLLLTLSLVLGALTTLFYTLESRLDSFYIFTPSALHALSLSAIERHGNDTAAVVSYIVDSLSASHPQHINLDEEWVFNNAGGAMGAMYIIHASVTEYLIVFGTPVGTEGHTGRHTADDYFHILKGEQLAYAPGKGVYEAER
;
A
#
# COMPACT_ATOMS: atom_id res chain seq x y z
N MET A 1 33.64 -26.59 17.70
CA MET A 1 32.79 -27.53 16.91
C MET A 1 31.32 -27.43 17.31
N HIS A 2 30.95 -27.58 18.59
CA HIS A 2 29.55 -27.48 19.03
C HIS A 2 28.87 -26.13 18.74
N LEU A 3 29.55 -25.00 18.96
CA LEU A 3 28.99 -23.67 18.67
C LEU A 3 28.63 -23.47 17.18
N LEU A 4 29.52 -23.91 16.28
CA LEU A 4 29.26 -23.81 14.84
C LEU A 4 28.06 -24.69 14.44
N LEU A 5 27.97 -25.91 14.99
CA LEU A 5 26.83 -26.79 14.75
C LEU A 5 25.52 -26.17 15.27
N THR A 6 25.51 -25.58 16.47
CA THR A 6 24.32 -24.92 17.00
C THR A 6 23.91 -23.72 16.16
N LEU A 7 24.86 -22.90 15.70
CA LEU A 7 24.58 -21.75 14.84
C LEU A 7 24.01 -22.18 13.50
N SER A 8 24.58 -23.22 12.87
CA SER A 8 24.07 -23.76 11.61
C SER A 8 22.65 -24.31 11.75
N LEU A 9 22.34 -24.99 12.85
CA LEU A 9 20.98 -25.49 13.11
C LEU A 9 19.98 -24.35 13.33
N VAL A 10 20.35 -23.32 14.09
CA VAL A 10 19.51 -22.13 14.30
C VAL A 10 19.26 -21.41 12.98
N LEU A 11 20.31 -21.17 12.18
CA LEU A 11 20.18 -20.54 10.87
C LEU A 11 19.30 -21.36 9.93
N GLY A 12 19.49 -22.69 9.89
CA GLY A 12 18.65 -23.59 9.10
C GLY A 12 17.18 -23.50 9.51
N ALA A 13 16.89 -23.56 10.81
CA ALA A 13 15.54 -23.44 11.33
C ALA A 13 14.89 -22.08 11.01
N LEU A 14 15.62 -20.98 11.21
CA LEU A 14 15.14 -19.63 10.88
C LEU A 14 14.89 -19.45 9.38
N THR A 15 15.77 -20.00 8.54
CA THR A 15 15.62 -19.93 7.08
C THR A 15 14.41 -20.72 6.60
N THR A 16 14.21 -21.94 7.11
CA THR A 16 13.01 -22.74 6.80
C THR A 16 11.75 -22.04 7.28
N LEU A 17 11.75 -21.47 8.48
CA LEU A 17 10.61 -20.71 9.00
C LEU A 17 10.30 -19.51 8.10
N PHE A 18 11.33 -18.72 7.75
CA PHE A 18 11.20 -17.56 6.87
C PHE A 18 10.56 -17.93 5.52
N TYR A 19 11.13 -18.90 4.79
CA TYR A 19 10.58 -19.30 3.49
C TYR A 19 9.17 -19.91 3.58
N THR A 20 8.84 -20.56 4.69
CA THR A 20 7.50 -21.12 4.91
C THR A 20 6.48 -20.01 5.15
N LEU A 21 6.82 -19.00 5.96
CA LEU A 21 5.97 -17.82 6.18
C LEU A 21 5.83 -17.01 4.89
N GLU A 22 6.93 -16.78 4.18
CA GLU A 22 6.97 -16.08 2.89
C GLU A 22 6.02 -16.73 1.87
N SER A 23 6.07 -18.06 1.74
CA SER A 23 5.21 -18.80 0.81
C SER A 23 3.70 -18.74 1.12
N ARG A 24 3.35 -18.19 2.29
CA ARG A 24 1.98 -18.09 2.80
C ARG A 24 1.62 -16.65 3.19
N LEU A 25 2.37 -15.65 2.70
CA LEU A 25 2.12 -14.25 3.01
C LEU A 25 0.68 -13.84 2.69
N ASP A 26 0.15 -14.36 1.59
CA ASP A 26 -1.23 -14.16 1.14
C ASP A 26 -2.29 -14.53 2.19
N SER A 27 -2.01 -15.53 3.02
CA SER A 27 -2.90 -15.98 4.09
C SER A 27 -2.97 -15.01 5.28
N PHE A 28 -2.06 -14.03 5.34
CA PHE A 28 -2.03 -12.99 6.36
C PHE A 28 -2.65 -11.67 5.89
N TYR A 29 -2.99 -11.53 4.61
CA TYR A 29 -3.60 -10.32 4.09
C TYR A 29 -5.07 -10.20 4.48
N ILE A 30 -5.46 -9.02 4.93
CA ILE A 30 -6.82 -8.62 5.24
C ILE A 30 -7.50 -8.12 3.97
N PHE A 31 -6.77 -7.38 3.13
CA PHE A 31 -7.33 -6.77 1.93
C PHE A 31 -6.80 -7.43 0.66
N THR A 32 -7.61 -7.40 -0.39
CA THR A 32 -7.17 -7.80 -1.73
C THR A 32 -7.21 -6.60 -2.68
N PRO A 33 -6.24 -6.46 -3.61
CA PRO A 33 -6.22 -5.33 -4.54
C PRO A 33 -7.50 -5.19 -5.37
N SER A 34 -8.10 -6.31 -5.78
CA SER A 34 -9.34 -6.32 -6.56
C SER A 34 -10.56 -5.86 -5.76
N ALA A 35 -10.67 -6.24 -4.47
CA ALA A 35 -11.73 -5.75 -3.60
C ALA A 35 -11.61 -4.25 -3.34
N LEU A 36 -10.39 -3.76 -3.09
CA LEU A 36 -10.11 -2.33 -2.92
C LEU A 36 -10.39 -1.53 -4.20
N HIS A 37 -10.07 -2.09 -5.37
CA HIS A 37 -10.38 -1.47 -6.66
C HIS A 37 -11.89 -1.33 -6.86
N ALA A 38 -12.65 -2.40 -6.64
CA ALA A 38 -14.09 -2.39 -6.77
C ALA A 38 -14.76 -1.41 -5.79
N LEU A 39 -14.26 -1.34 -4.55
CA LEU A 39 -14.72 -0.37 -3.57
C LEU A 39 -14.43 1.07 -4.00
N SER A 40 -13.23 1.34 -4.51
CA SER A 40 -12.84 2.65 -5.03
C SER A 40 -13.74 3.10 -6.18
N LEU A 41 -14.01 2.21 -7.14
CA LEU A 41 -14.94 2.49 -8.25
C LEU A 41 -16.36 2.76 -7.75
N SER A 42 -16.88 1.98 -6.80
CA SER A 42 -18.21 2.21 -6.24
C SER A 42 -18.30 3.55 -5.51
N ALA A 43 -17.25 3.95 -4.79
CA ALA A 43 -17.19 5.24 -4.12
C ALA A 43 -17.23 6.39 -5.13
N ILE A 44 -16.42 6.31 -6.20
CA ILE A 44 -16.38 7.30 -7.28
C ILE A 44 -17.73 7.38 -8.00
N GLU A 45 -18.38 6.26 -8.30
CA GLU A 45 -19.69 6.24 -8.95
C GLU A 45 -20.75 6.97 -8.12
N ARG A 46 -20.72 6.81 -6.80
CA ARG A 46 -21.71 7.42 -5.88
C ARG A 46 -21.47 8.91 -5.63
N HIS A 47 -20.21 9.32 -5.52
CA HIS A 47 -19.85 10.65 -5.02
C HIS A 47 -19.15 11.54 -6.06
N GLY A 48 -18.78 10.99 -7.21
CA GLY A 48 -18.24 11.71 -8.36
C GLY A 48 -17.02 12.57 -7.99
N ASN A 49 -17.16 13.88 -8.17
CA ASN A 49 -16.07 14.84 -7.96
C ASN A 49 -15.85 15.26 -6.49
N ASP A 50 -16.71 14.83 -5.57
CA ASP A 50 -16.56 15.07 -4.13
C ASP A 50 -15.60 14.05 -3.51
N THR A 51 -14.30 14.36 -3.56
CA THR A 51 -13.24 13.49 -3.07
C THR A 51 -13.33 13.20 -1.57
N ALA A 52 -13.82 14.16 -0.78
CA ALA A 52 -13.99 13.95 0.66
C ALA A 52 -15.05 12.89 0.93
N ALA A 53 -16.19 12.97 0.23
CA ALA A 53 -17.24 11.95 0.31
C ALA A 53 -16.79 10.58 -0.23
N VAL A 54 -15.99 10.54 -1.30
CA VAL A 54 -15.37 9.30 -1.80
C VAL A 54 -14.51 8.65 -0.72
N VAL A 55 -13.62 9.41 -0.07
CA VAL A 55 -12.74 8.89 0.98
C VAL A 55 -13.54 8.41 2.19
N SER A 56 -14.50 9.20 2.68
CA SER A 56 -15.39 8.81 3.79
C SER A 56 -16.09 7.49 3.48
N TYR A 57 -16.68 7.35 2.28
CA TYR A 57 -17.37 6.12 1.89
C TYR A 57 -16.46 4.88 1.92
N ILE A 58 -15.21 5.02 1.47
CA ILE A 58 -14.23 3.92 1.49
C ILE A 58 -13.94 3.53 2.95
N VAL A 59 -13.62 4.50 3.81
CA VAL A 59 -13.28 4.26 5.22
C VAL A 59 -14.46 3.67 5.98
N ASP A 60 -15.67 4.20 5.78
CA ASP A 60 -16.90 3.70 6.39
C ASP A 60 -17.22 2.27 5.95
N SER A 61 -17.07 1.97 4.66
CA SER A 61 -17.30 0.62 4.12
C SER A 61 -16.29 -0.40 4.66
N LEU A 62 -15.02 0.01 4.75
CA LEU A 62 -13.96 -0.84 5.31
C LEU A 62 -14.15 -1.03 6.81
N SER A 63 -14.53 0.00 7.57
CA SER A 63 -14.74 -0.14 9.02
C SER A 63 -15.96 -0.99 9.34
N ALA A 64 -17.00 -0.97 8.51
CA ALA A 64 -18.16 -1.85 8.64
C ALA A 64 -17.80 -3.33 8.39
N SER A 65 -16.90 -3.61 7.44
CA SER A 65 -16.50 -4.97 7.06
C SER A 65 -15.32 -5.53 7.85
N HIS A 66 -14.41 -4.67 8.31
CA HIS A 66 -13.14 -5.00 8.97
C HIS A 66 -12.91 -4.10 10.20
N PRO A 67 -13.84 -4.04 11.18
CA PRO A 67 -13.85 -3.02 12.24
C PRO A 67 -12.60 -2.99 13.14
N GLN A 68 -11.88 -4.10 13.25
CA GLN A 68 -10.65 -4.19 14.07
C GLN A 68 -9.39 -3.75 13.32
N HIS A 69 -9.50 -3.48 12.02
CA HIS A 69 -8.35 -3.23 11.15
C HIS A 69 -8.33 -1.81 10.60
N ILE A 70 -9.35 -0.99 10.87
CA ILE A 70 -9.44 0.36 10.31
C ILE A 70 -9.21 1.40 11.41
N ASN A 71 -8.23 2.27 11.17
CA ASN A 71 -8.07 3.49 11.95
C ASN A 71 -9.14 4.50 11.51
N LEU A 72 -9.90 5.02 12.48
CA LEU A 72 -10.90 6.07 12.26
C LEU A 72 -10.44 7.45 12.76
N ASP A 73 -9.28 7.52 13.40
CA ASP A 73 -8.65 8.79 13.76
C ASP A 73 -8.00 9.39 12.50
N GLU A 74 -8.74 10.27 11.83
CA GLU A 74 -8.35 10.89 10.57
C GLU A 74 -7.26 11.94 10.77
N GLU A 75 -6.03 11.47 10.96
CA GLU A 75 -4.83 12.29 11.00
C GLU A 75 -4.14 12.33 9.63
N TRP A 76 -4.03 13.53 9.08
CA TRP A 76 -3.27 13.80 7.84
C TRP A 76 -1.87 14.29 8.17
N VAL A 77 -0.87 13.59 7.64
CA VAL A 77 0.55 13.94 7.80
C VAL A 77 1.21 14.21 6.46
N PHE A 78 2.12 15.18 6.41
CA PHE A 78 2.94 15.39 5.23
C PHE A 78 3.95 14.24 5.06
N ASN A 79 4.09 13.79 3.82
CA ASN A 79 5.04 12.75 3.42
C ASN A 79 5.96 13.33 2.33
N ASN A 80 7.25 13.36 2.63
CA ASN A 80 8.31 13.83 1.73
C ASN A 80 9.32 12.71 1.53
N ALA A 81 9.36 12.13 0.34
CA ALA A 81 10.23 11.00 0.01
C ALA A 81 10.55 10.97 -1.49
N GLY A 82 11.76 10.52 -1.85
CA GLY A 82 12.14 10.36 -3.25
C GLY A 82 12.12 11.64 -4.10
N GLY A 83 12.11 12.82 -3.47
CA GLY A 83 11.94 14.12 -4.14
C GLY A 83 10.48 14.54 -4.34
N ALA A 84 9.51 13.68 -4.04
CA ALA A 84 8.10 13.98 -4.08
C ALA A 84 7.56 14.45 -2.71
N MET A 85 6.46 15.20 -2.74
CA MET A 85 5.72 15.66 -1.56
C MET A 85 4.23 15.42 -1.72
N GLY A 86 3.60 14.85 -0.70
CA GLY A 86 2.16 14.74 -0.59
C GLY A 86 1.71 14.72 0.87
N ALA A 87 0.42 14.46 1.08
CA ALA A 87 -0.15 14.18 2.39
C ALA A 87 -0.76 12.77 2.38
N MET A 88 -0.67 12.09 3.51
CA MET A 88 -1.25 10.77 3.68
C MET A 88 -2.11 10.69 4.94
N TYR A 89 -3.16 9.89 4.85
CA TYR A 89 -3.95 9.38 5.96
C TYR A 89 -3.79 7.86 6.01
N ILE A 90 -3.27 7.34 7.14
CA ILE A 90 -3.07 5.91 7.33
C ILE A 90 -4.35 5.28 7.89
N ILE A 91 -5.01 4.45 7.06
CA ILE A 91 -6.26 3.78 7.42
C ILE A 91 -6.06 2.35 7.92
N HIS A 92 -4.95 1.71 7.56
CA HIS A 92 -4.51 0.43 8.14
C HIS A 92 -2.99 0.33 8.14
N ALA A 93 -2.42 -0.33 9.15
CA ALA A 93 -1.02 -0.73 9.18
C ALA A 93 -0.82 -2.02 9.97
N SER A 94 -0.11 -2.98 9.39
CA SER A 94 0.34 -4.22 10.02
C SER A 94 1.78 -4.55 9.59
N VAL A 95 2.27 -5.75 9.96
CA VAL A 95 3.60 -6.22 9.55
C VAL A 95 3.63 -6.57 8.06
N THR A 96 2.51 -7.01 7.50
CA THR A 96 2.42 -7.58 6.14
C THR A 96 1.74 -6.67 5.13
N GLU A 97 0.96 -5.69 5.57
CA GLU A 97 0.28 -4.75 4.67
C GLU A 97 0.02 -3.41 5.34
N TYR A 98 -0.20 -2.39 4.52
CA TYR A 98 -0.69 -1.10 4.96
C TYR A 98 -1.68 -0.57 3.91
N LEU A 99 -2.58 0.31 4.34
CA LEU A 99 -3.51 0.98 3.44
C LEU A 99 -3.58 2.46 3.84
N ILE A 100 -3.38 3.32 2.85
CA ILE A 100 -3.40 4.77 3.01
C ILE A 100 -4.29 5.43 1.96
N VAL A 101 -4.80 6.61 2.31
CA VAL A 101 -5.21 7.60 1.32
C VAL A 101 -4.05 8.57 1.15
N PHE A 102 -3.60 8.76 -0.08
CA PHE A 102 -2.49 9.66 -0.41
C PHE A 102 -2.90 10.64 -1.50
N GLY A 103 -2.40 11.87 -1.44
CA GLY A 103 -2.58 12.83 -2.52
C GLY A 103 -1.76 14.11 -2.36
N THR A 104 -1.81 14.93 -3.40
CA THR A 104 -1.26 16.30 -3.41
C THR A 104 -2.21 17.22 -4.17
N PRO A 105 -2.55 18.41 -3.65
CA PRO A 105 -3.39 19.36 -4.35
C PRO A 105 -2.65 20.16 -5.44
N VAL A 106 -1.31 20.09 -5.48
CA VAL A 106 -0.46 20.90 -6.37
C VAL A 106 0.34 20.07 -7.37
N GLY A 107 0.18 18.75 -7.35
CA GLY A 107 1.03 17.82 -8.12
C GLY A 107 2.39 17.58 -7.45
N THR A 108 3.07 16.52 -7.88
CA THR A 108 4.43 16.19 -7.44
C THR A 108 5.08 15.23 -8.44
N GLU A 109 6.41 15.23 -8.50
CA GLU A 109 7.20 14.24 -9.23
C GLU A 109 8.34 13.73 -8.34
N GLY A 110 8.90 12.57 -8.67
CA GLY A 110 9.99 12.00 -7.90
C GLY A 110 10.22 10.52 -8.18
N HIS A 111 11.11 9.93 -7.38
CA HIS A 111 11.46 8.52 -7.44
C HIS A 111 10.50 7.71 -6.55
N THR A 112 9.84 6.69 -7.12
CA THR A 112 8.87 5.83 -6.42
C THR A 112 9.47 5.09 -5.22
N GLY A 113 10.75 4.75 -5.32
CA GLY A 113 11.49 3.98 -4.33
C GLY A 113 11.72 2.55 -4.81
N ARG A 114 12.42 1.75 -4.00
CA ARG A 114 12.55 0.31 -4.23
C ARG A 114 12.22 -0.39 -2.93
N HIS A 115 11.07 -1.06 -2.93
CA HIS A 115 10.48 -1.66 -1.74
C HIS A 115 10.50 -3.19 -1.84
N THR A 116 10.50 -3.86 -0.70
CA THR A 116 10.26 -5.31 -0.59
C THR A 116 8.77 -5.58 -0.39
N ALA A 117 7.93 -4.81 -1.09
CA ALA A 117 6.49 -4.84 -1.04
C ALA A 117 5.94 -4.52 -2.43
N ASP A 118 4.75 -5.02 -2.73
CA ASP A 118 3.99 -4.65 -3.92
C ASP A 118 3.03 -3.51 -3.57
N ASP A 119 3.19 -2.37 -4.24
CA ASP A 119 2.32 -1.21 -4.05
C ASP A 119 1.28 -1.12 -5.18
N TYR A 120 0.01 -0.95 -4.80
CA TYR A 120 -1.11 -0.81 -5.73
C TYR A 120 -1.75 0.57 -5.57
N PHE A 121 -2.01 1.24 -6.69
CA PHE A 121 -2.55 2.60 -6.70
C PHE A 121 -3.92 2.63 -7.36
N HIS A 122 -4.95 3.02 -6.60
CA HIS A 122 -6.29 3.28 -7.13
C HIS A 122 -6.53 4.79 -7.16
N ILE A 123 -6.54 5.36 -8.36
CA ILE A 123 -6.66 6.82 -8.53
C ILE A 123 -8.11 7.25 -8.27
N LEU A 124 -8.33 7.92 -7.15
CA LEU A 124 -9.66 8.44 -6.77
C LEU A 124 -10.02 9.72 -7.53
N LYS A 125 -9.02 10.55 -7.85
CA LYS A 125 -9.16 11.78 -8.63
C LYS A 125 -7.80 12.23 -9.18
N GLY A 126 -7.80 12.81 -10.36
CA GLY A 126 -6.60 13.33 -11.01
C GLY A 126 -5.94 12.30 -11.93
N GLU A 127 -4.62 12.44 -12.11
CA GLU A 127 -3.81 11.59 -12.99
C GLU A 127 -2.53 11.20 -12.26
N GLN A 128 -2.08 9.96 -12.49
CA GLN A 128 -0.77 9.48 -12.09
C GLN A 128 -0.03 9.03 -13.35
N LEU A 129 1.21 9.48 -13.52
CA LEU A 129 2.10 9.03 -14.56
C LEU A 129 3.21 8.19 -13.93
N ALA A 130 3.56 7.08 -14.59
CA ALA A 130 4.67 6.23 -14.18
C ALA A 130 5.70 6.11 -15.31
N TYR A 131 6.93 5.75 -14.97
CA TYR A 131 7.99 5.53 -15.96
C TYR A 131 8.95 4.44 -15.45
N ALA A 132 8.93 3.28 -16.08
CA ALA A 132 9.89 2.22 -15.77
C ALA A 132 11.29 2.51 -16.37
N PRO A 133 12.37 2.27 -15.62
CA PRO A 133 13.72 2.35 -16.16
C PRO A 133 14.01 1.17 -17.10
N GLY A 134 14.45 1.43 -18.34
CA GLY A 134 14.85 0.36 -19.26
C GLY A 134 15.39 0.85 -20.61
N LYS A 135 16.25 0.04 -21.25
CA LYS A 135 16.72 0.34 -22.61
C LYS A 135 15.53 0.28 -23.57
N GLY A 136 15.25 1.39 -24.25
CA GLY A 136 14.10 1.49 -25.17
C GLY A 136 12.80 1.93 -24.51
N VAL A 137 12.81 2.18 -23.19
CA VAL A 137 11.70 2.83 -22.48
C VAL A 137 12.08 4.31 -22.35
N TYR A 138 11.32 5.19 -22.98
CA TYR A 138 11.58 6.63 -23.01
C TYR A 138 10.32 7.49 -22.80
N GLU A 139 9.16 6.84 -22.70
CA GLU A 139 7.86 7.49 -22.57
C GLU A 139 7.19 7.05 -21.28
N ALA A 140 6.34 7.91 -20.74
CA ALA A 140 5.54 7.58 -19.56
C ALA A 140 4.54 6.45 -19.86
N GLU A 141 4.36 5.58 -18.88
CA GLU A 141 3.24 4.65 -18.77
C GLU A 141 1.97 5.46 -18.48
N ARG A 142 0.93 5.23 -19.28
CA ARG A 142 -0.39 5.83 -19.16
C ARG A 142 -1.44 4.76 -19.00
#